data_AF-A0A661FY33-F1
#
_entry.id   AF-A0A661FY33-F1
#
_cell.length_a   1.000
_cell.length_b   1.000
_cell.length_c   1.000
_cell.angle_alpha   90.00
_cell.angle_beta   90.00
_cell.angle_gamma   90.00
#
_symmetry.space_group_name_H-M   'P 1'
#
loop_
_entity.id
_entity.type
_entity.pdbx_description
1 polymer ?
#
loop_
_entity_poly.entity_id
_entity_poly.type
_entity_poly.pdbx_seq_one_letter_code
_entity_poly.pdbx_strand_id
1 'polypeptide(L)'
;MNIRKIITILCALPLLALGLPAAAQTDLTCDDITFGYEMTSRFPRVGDACLGVVEVDGERFAKMSVEIVRTGNNRATFKFKLPDGSYGPTQSTDMDPSWRANINGRDYRVRELGPGQELNIYVPSDRWEAHVATNTTGYFAVYYPVAMEEDTGGGAALPSTASFMPMFGLLGGAALFSAFLMRVFRRV
;
A
#
# COMPACT_ATOMS: atom_id res chain seq x y z
N MET A 1 64.28 -6.86 -2.88
CA MET A 1 64.39 -8.34 -2.84
C MET A 1 63.02 -8.88 -2.43
N ASN A 2 62.16 -9.11 -3.41
CA ASN A 2 61.63 -10.44 -3.83
C ASN A 2 60.76 -11.12 -2.75
N ILE A 3 59.44 -11.17 -2.92
CA ILE A 3 58.64 -12.04 -3.82
C ILE A 3 58.46 -13.46 -3.23
N ARG A 4 57.16 -13.82 -3.09
CA ARG A 4 56.53 -15.16 -3.20
C ARG A 4 56.34 -16.06 -1.95
N LYS A 5 55.03 -16.33 -1.74
CA LYS A 5 54.38 -17.64 -1.46
C LYS A 5 54.42 -18.17 -0.03
N ILE A 6 53.27 -18.05 0.65
CA ILE A 6 52.69 -19.07 1.55
C ILE A 6 51.17 -18.95 1.35
N ILE A 7 50.51 -19.71 0.48
CA ILE A 7 50.10 -21.13 0.62
C ILE A 7 49.17 -21.35 1.83
N THR A 8 47.87 -21.32 1.53
CA THR A 8 46.87 -22.31 1.95
C THR A 8 46.56 -22.44 3.45
N ILE A 9 45.45 -21.82 3.89
CA ILE A 9 44.57 -22.45 4.89
C ILE A 9 43.12 -22.36 4.40
N LEU A 10 42.70 -23.49 3.85
CA LEU A 10 41.33 -23.92 3.64
C LEU A 10 40.67 -24.04 5.02
N CYS A 11 39.68 -23.22 5.34
CA CYS A 11 38.81 -23.47 6.50
C CYS A 11 37.36 -23.34 6.02
N ALA A 12 36.75 -24.51 5.82
CA ALA A 12 35.36 -24.68 5.47
C ALA A 12 34.46 -23.98 6.50
N LEU A 13 33.71 -22.96 6.07
CA LEU A 13 32.54 -22.50 6.83
C LEU A 13 31.38 -23.46 6.52
N PRO A 14 30.77 -24.11 7.52
CA PRO A 14 29.57 -24.89 7.29
C PRO A 14 28.44 -23.93 6.95
N LEU A 15 27.76 -24.19 5.83
CA LEU A 15 26.45 -23.59 5.55
C LEU A 15 25.49 -24.02 6.67
N LEU A 16 25.27 -23.15 7.66
CA LEU A 16 24.09 -23.22 8.50
C LEU A 16 22.90 -22.81 7.64
N ALA A 17 22.26 -23.79 7.02
CA ALA A 17 20.92 -23.63 6.46
C ALA A 17 19.96 -23.44 7.64
N LEU A 18 19.78 -22.19 8.06
CA LEU A 18 18.68 -21.80 8.94
C LEU A 18 17.39 -22.03 8.16
N GLY A 19 16.71 -23.13 8.48
CA GLY A 19 15.33 -23.35 8.08
C GLY A 19 14.50 -22.21 8.67
N LEU A 20 14.13 -21.25 7.83
CA LEU A 20 13.11 -20.27 8.17
C LEU A 20 11.83 -21.04 8.51
N PRO A 21 11.20 -20.82 9.67
CA PRO A 21 9.86 -21.32 9.89
C PRO A 21 8.98 -20.68 8.82
N ALA A 22 8.36 -21.50 7.97
CA ALA A 22 7.27 -21.05 7.12
C ALA A 22 6.20 -20.49 8.07
N ALA A 23 6.01 -19.17 8.07
CA ALA A 23 4.89 -18.57 8.78
C ALA A 23 3.62 -19.23 8.25
N ALA A 24 2.91 -19.96 9.11
CA ALA A 24 1.61 -20.51 8.79
C ALA A 24 0.69 -19.34 8.46
N GLN A 25 0.42 -19.12 7.18
CA GLN A 25 -0.65 -18.25 6.75
C GLN A 25 -1.93 -18.89 7.28
N THR A 26 -2.50 -18.28 8.31
CA THR A 26 -3.81 -18.69 8.81
C THR A 26 -4.79 -18.23 7.74
N ASP A 27 -5.28 -19.18 6.94
CA ASP A 27 -6.26 -18.87 5.89
C ASP A 27 -7.56 -18.43 6.58
N LEU A 28 -7.73 -17.12 6.74
CA LEU A 28 -8.96 -16.54 7.28
C LEU A 28 -10.09 -16.71 6.26
N THR A 29 -11.20 -17.25 6.73
CA THR A 29 -12.39 -17.55 5.93
C THR A 29 -13.56 -16.68 6.38
N CYS A 30 -14.64 -16.70 5.59
CA CYS A 30 -15.87 -15.99 5.94
C CYS A 30 -16.54 -16.51 7.23
N ASP A 31 -16.17 -17.69 7.71
CA ASP A 31 -16.63 -18.22 9.01
C ASP A 31 -15.92 -17.54 10.20
N ASP A 32 -14.77 -16.90 9.95
CA ASP A 32 -13.96 -16.22 10.97
C ASP A 32 -14.38 -14.77 11.22
N ILE A 33 -15.43 -14.29 10.54
CA ILE A 33 -15.98 -12.94 10.73
C ILE A 33 -17.49 -13.01 11.00
N THR A 34 -17.91 -12.37 12.09
CA THR A 34 -19.33 -12.25 12.45
C THR A 34 -19.72 -10.79 12.44
N PHE A 35 -20.69 -10.43 11.60
CA PHE A 35 -21.18 -9.05 11.51
C PHE A 35 -22.06 -8.68 12.69
N GLY A 36 -21.82 -7.48 13.24
CA GLY A 36 -22.58 -6.91 14.33
C GLY A 36 -24.01 -6.51 13.95
N TYR A 37 -24.78 -6.10 14.95
CA TYR A 37 -26.17 -5.69 14.79
C TYR A 37 -26.34 -4.49 13.85
N GLU A 38 -25.43 -3.51 13.90
CA GLU A 38 -25.50 -2.33 13.02
C GLU A 38 -25.51 -2.75 11.54
N MET A 39 -24.57 -3.60 11.16
CA MET A 39 -24.43 -4.15 9.81
C MET A 39 -25.64 -4.98 9.39
N THR A 40 -26.04 -5.94 10.23
CA THR A 40 -27.12 -6.88 9.91
C THR A 40 -28.51 -6.23 9.97
N SER A 41 -28.69 -5.15 10.72
CA SER A 41 -29.96 -4.39 10.74
C SER A 41 -30.22 -3.70 9.40
N ARG A 42 -29.15 -3.19 8.75
CA ARG A 42 -29.24 -2.51 7.45
C ARG A 42 -29.14 -3.49 6.29
N PHE A 43 -28.29 -4.50 6.42
CA PHE A 43 -28.03 -5.52 5.42
C PHE A 43 -28.11 -6.92 6.07
N PRO A 44 -29.33 -7.48 6.24
CA PRO A 44 -29.52 -8.75 6.94
C PRO A 44 -28.77 -9.94 6.35
N ARG A 45 -28.42 -9.85 5.06
CA ARG A 45 -27.71 -10.89 4.30
C ARG A 45 -26.29 -10.48 3.89
N VAL A 46 -25.67 -9.62 4.69
CA VAL A 46 -24.29 -9.17 4.42
C VAL A 46 -23.29 -10.33 4.51
N GLY A 47 -23.52 -11.29 5.41
CA GLY A 47 -22.71 -12.51 5.52
C GLY A 47 -22.65 -13.32 4.22
N ASP A 48 -23.79 -13.45 3.53
CA ASP A 48 -23.89 -14.20 2.27
C ASP A 48 -23.02 -13.60 1.14
N ALA A 49 -22.64 -12.33 1.25
CA ALA A 49 -21.82 -11.61 0.26
C ALA A 49 -20.31 -11.68 0.55
N CYS A 50 -19.89 -12.32 1.65
CA CYS A 50 -18.49 -12.46 1.98
C CYS A 50 -17.78 -13.39 0.98
N LEU A 51 -16.67 -12.91 0.41
CA LEU A 51 -15.83 -13.65 -0.54
C LEU A 51 -14.48 -14.06 0.06
N GLY A 52 -14.16 -13.57 1.26
CA GLY A 52 -12.95 -13.88 2.01
C GLY A 52 -12.76 -12.90 3.16
N VAL A 53 -11.75 -13.13 3.99
CA VAL A 53 -11.39 -12.24 5.09
C VAL A 53 -9.93 -11.86 4.99
N VAL A 54 -9.65 -10.60 5.31
CA VAL A 54 -8.29 -10.06 5.41
C VAL A 54 -8.11 -9.46 6.78
N GLU A 55 -6.90 -9.59 7.34
CA GLU A 55 -6.53 -8.94 8.59
C GLU A 55 -5.56 -7.80 8.30
N VAL A 56 -5.82 -6.65 8.90
CA VAL A 56 -5.10 -5.40 8.69
C VAL A 56 -4.92 -4.77 10.06
N ASP A 57 -3.67 -4.59 10.49
CA ASP A 57 -3.36 -4.02 11.80
C ASP A 57 -4.09 -4.72 12.98
N GLY A 58 -4.36 -6.03 12.84
CA GLY A 58 -5.08 -6.84 13.82
C GLY A 58 -6.61 -6.74 13.77
N GLU A 59 -7.18 -5.95 12.86
CA GLU A 59 -8.62 -5.85 12.60
C GLU A 59 -8.99 -6.70 11.36
N ARG A 60 -10.10 -7.45 11.46
CA ARG A 60 -10.59 -8.30 10.37
C ARG A 60 -11.60 -7.56 9.51
N PHE A 61 -11.41 -7.65 8.21
CA PHE A 61 -12.31 -7.09 7.21
C PHE A 61 -12.81 -8.19 6.29
N ALA A 62 -14.12 -8.21 6.03
CA ALA A 62 -14.68 -9.05 5.00
C ALA A 62 -14.42 -8.43 3.63
N LYS A 63 -13.79 -9.20 2.75
CA LYS A 63 -13.69 -8.89 1.33
C LYS A 63 -15.03 -9.18 0.66
N MET A 64 -15.59 -8.17 0.02
CA MET A 64 -16.84 -8.27 -0.74
C MET A 64 -16.65 -7.65 -2.11
N SER A 65 -17.50 -8.04 -3.06
CA SER A 65 -17.55 -7.41 -4.37
C SER A 65 -18.93 -6.81 -4.58
N VAL A 66 -18.97 -5.57 -5.08
CA VAL A 66 -20.21 -4.86 -5.39
C VAL A 66 -20.23 -4.39 -6.83
N GLU A 67 -21.36 -4.53 -7.50
CA GLU A 67 -21.62 -3.91 -8.81
C GLU A 67 -22.39 -2.61 -8.60
N ILE A 68 -21.89 -1.51 -9.17
CA ILE A 68 -22.56 -0.22 -9.16
C ILE A 68 -23.74 -0.26 -10.13
N VAL A 69 -24.95 -0.05 -9.63
CA VAL A 69 -26.17 0.04 -10.46
C VAL A 69 -26.43 1.49 -10.87
N ARG A 70 -26.26 2.41 -9.91
CA ARG A 70 -26.49 3.84 -10.13
C ARG A 70 -25.75 4.65 -9.06
N THR A 71 -25.30 5.83 -9.44
CA THR A 71 -24.74 6.80 -8.52
C THR A 71 -25.55 8.10 -8.54
N GLY A 72 -25.67 8.72 -7.38
CA GLY A 72 -26.18 10.07 -7.19
C GLY A 72 -25.08 10.99 -6.68
N ASN A 73 -25.43 12.14 -6.10
CA ASN A 73 -24.43 13.10 -5.61
C ASN A 73 -23.53 12.47 -4.53
N ASN A 74 -24.14 11.85 -3.52
CA ASN A 74 -23.43 11.12 -2.46
C ASN A 74 -24.07 9.76 -2.11
N ARG A 75 -24.98 9.30 -2.97
CA ARG A 75 -25.70 8.05 -2.80
C ARG A 75 -25.20 7.03 -3.81
N ALA A 76 -24.88 5.83 -3.35
CA ALA A 76 -24.55 4.71 -4.20
C ALA A 76 -25.69 3.69 -4.15
N THR A 77 -26.12 3.23 -5.32
CA THR A 77 -27.01 2.08 -5.49
C THR A 77 -26.19 0.96 -6.09
N PHE A 78 -26.17 -0.20 -5.44
CA PHE A 78 -25.28 -1.30 -5.80
C PHE A 78 -25.91 -2.65 -5.50
N LYS A 79 -25.31 -3.72 -6.02
CA LYS A 79 -25.63 -5.12 -5.69
C LYS A 79 -24.39 -5.82 -5.21
N PHE A 80 -24.50 -6.62 -4.16
CA PHE A 80 -23.43 -7.51 -3.77
C PHE A 80 -23.35 -8.69 -4.74
N LYS A 81 -22.13 -9.07 -5.11
CA LYS A 81 -21.83 -10.31 -5.81
C LYS A 81 -21.67 -11.42 -4.77
N LEU A 82 -22.41 -12.50 -4.97
CA LEU A 82 -22.41 -13.67 -4.09
C LEU A 82 -21.31 -14.65 -4.51
N PRO A 83 -20.90 -15.60 -3.63
CA PRO A 83 -19.89 -16.61 -3.94
C PRO A 83 -20.22 -17.48 -5.16
N ASP A 84 -21.51 -17.66 -5.48
CA ASP A 84 -21.96 -18.40 -6.67
C ASP A 84 -21.88 -17.59 -7.97
N GLY A 85 -21.43 -16.32 -7.90
CA GLY A 85 -21.32 -15.39 -9.00
C GLY A 85 -22.63 -14.67 -9.35
N SER A 86 -23.73 -14.98 -8.67
CA SER A 86 -25.00 -14.26 -8.81
C SER A 86 -24.97 -12.93 -8.05
N TYR A 87 -26.01 -12.12 -8.23
CA TYR A 87 -26.16 -10.84 -7.55
C TYR A 87 -27.28 -10.88 -6.54
N GLY A 88 -27.00 -10.33 -5.36
CA GLY A 88 -27.98 -10.08 -4.33
C GLY A 88 -28.98 -8.98 -4.70
N PRO A 89 -29.92 -8.66 -3.79
CA PRO A 89 -30.89 -7.59 -3.98
C PRO A 89 -30.18 -6.24 -4.11
N THR A 90 -30.78 -5.34 -4.89
CA THR A 90 -30.30 -3.97 -5.01
C THR A 90 -30.39 -3.24 -3.68
N GLN A 91 -29.29 -2.62 -3.28
CA GLN A 91 -29.16 -1.83 -2.07
C GLN A 91 -28.85 -0.38 -2.40
N SER A 92 -29.13 0.53 -1.46
CA SER A 92 -28.74 1.93 -1.58
C SER A 92 -28.28 2.47 -0.23
N THR A 93 -27.20 3.25 -0.27
CA THR A 93 -26.68 3.91 0.91
C THR A 93 -26.16 5.29 0.55
N ASP A 94 -26.27 6.21 1.51
CA ASP A 94 -25.54 7.46 1.49
C ASP A 94 -24.11 7.17 1.97
N MET A 95 -23.14 7.59 1.18
CA MET A 95 -21.72 7.49 1.50
C MET A 95 -21.28 8.74 2.24
N ASP A 96 -20.06 8.73 2.79
CA ASP A 96 -19.42 9.95 3.27
C ASP A 96 -18.93 10.80 2.09
N PRO A 97 -19.08 12.14 2.07
CA PRO A 97 -18.60 13.00 0.98
C PRO A 97 -17.08 12.94 0.74
N SER A 98 -16.30 12.58 1.76
CA SER A 98 -14.86 12.37 1.68
C SER A 98 -14.47 11.01 1.11
N TRP A 99 -15.38 10.03 1.08
CA TRP A 99 -15.11 8.67 0.62
C TRP A 99 -14.59 8.62 -0.83
N ARG A 100 -13.58 7.79 -1.06
CA ARG A 100 -12.98 7.58 -2.39
C ARG A 100 -12.83 6.08 -2.69
N ALA A 101 -13.11 5.71 -3.93
CA ALA A 101 -12.71 4.42 -4.48
C ALA A 101 -11.36 4.55 -5.17
N ASN A 102 -10.37 3.78 -4.74
CA ASN A 102 -9.13 3.65 -5.48
C ASN A 102 -9.28 2.58 -6.57
N ILE A 103 -9.21 2.98 -7.83
CA ILE A 103 -9.28 2.08 -8.98
C ILE A 103 -8.03 2.32 -9.82
N ASN A 104 -7.17 1.30 -9.93
CA ASN A 104 -5.91 1.40 -10.66
C ASN A 104 -5.01 2.57 -10.22
N GLY A 105 -4.93 2.84 -8.92
CA GLY A 105 -4.09 3.90 -8.36
C GLY A 105 -4.66 5.32 -8.55
N ARG A 106 -5.91 5.43 -9.00
CA ARG A 106 -6.63 6.71 -9.08
C ARG A 106 -7.84 6.69 -8.16
N ASP A 107 -8.03 7.79 -7.44
CA ASP A 107 -9.16 7.98 -6.56
C ASP A 107 -10.37 8.56 -7.32
N TYR A 108 -11.53 7.94 -7.10
CA TYR A 108 -12.81 8.32 -7.68
C TYR A 108 -13.81 8.64 -6.58
N ARG A 109 -14.58 9.71 -6.75
CA ARG A 109 -15.76 9.98 -5.94
C ARG A 109 -16.90 9.06 -6.33
N VAL A 110 -17.89 8.91 -5.46
CA VAL A 110 -19.11 8.13 -5.73
C VAL A 110 -19.76 8.54 -7.06
N ARG A 111 -19.95 9.84 -7.30
CA ARG A 111 -20.56 10.37 -8.53
C ARG A 111 -19.75 10.11 -9.81
N GLU A 112 -18.47 9.80 -9.67
CA GLU A 112 -17.56 9.53 -10.79
C GLU A 112 -17.54 8.05 -11.15
N LEU A 113 -18.14 7.19 -10.31
CA LEU A 113 -18.33 5.78 -10.60
C LEU A 113 -19.49 5.61 -11.59
N GLY A 114 -19.25 4.80 -12.62
CA GLY A 114 -20.20 4.42 -13.64
C GLY A 114 -20.98 3.15 -13.29
N PRO A 115 -22.18 2.98 -13.87
CA PRO A 115 -22.94 1.74 -13.74
C PRO A 115 -22.20 0.55 -14.38
N GLY A 116 -22.39 -0.64 -13.81
CA GLY A 116 -21.75 -1.90 -14.24
C GLY A 116 -20.31 -2.06 -13.73
N GLN A 117 -19.75 -1.10 -13.00
CA GLN A 117 -18.43 -1.24 -12.40
C GLN A 117 -18.48 -2.17 -11.20
N GLU A 118 -17.62 -3.20 -11.20
CA GLU A 118 -17.38 -4.05 -10.03
C GLU A 118 -16.26 -3.47 -9.17
N LEU A 119 -16.51 -3.34 -7.87
CA LEU A 119 -15.55 -2.85 -6.88
C LEU A 119 -15.35 -3.91 -5.79
N ASN A 120 -14.09 -4.18 -5.46
CA ASN A 120 -13.74 -4.93 -4.26
C ASN A 120 -13.72 -3.98 -3.06
N ILE A 121 -14.61 -4.24 -2.11
CA ILE A 121 -14.69 -3.49 -0.86
C ILE A 121 -14.31 -4.38 0.31
N TYR A 122 -13.86 -3.73 1.37
CA TYR A 122 -13.46 -4.35 2.62
C TYR A 122 -14.26 -3.70 3.72
N VAL A 123 -15.01 -4.53 4.45
CA VAL A 123 -16.01 -4.06 5.39
C VAL A 123 -15.68 -4.65 6.76
N PRO A 124 -15.53 -3.81 7.80
CA PRO A 124 -15.31 -4.30 9.16
C PRO A 124 -16.57 -5.00 9.68
N SER A 125 -16.42 -5.79 10.74
CA SER A 125 -17.53 -6.57 11.30
C SER A 125 -18.54 -5.72 12.06
N ASP A 126 -18.12 -4.60 12.65
CA ASP A 126 -18.89 -3.86 13.65
C ASP A 126 -19.66 -2.65 13.10
N ARG A 127 -19.21 -2.04 11.99
CA ARG A 127 -19.76 -0.78 11.44
C ARG A 127 -19.91 -0.79 9.92
N TRP A 128 -20.85 -0.01 9.39
CA TRP A 128 -21.01 0.15 7.94
C TRP A 128 -20.00 1.15 7.37
N GLU A 129 -18.82 0.64 7.02
CA GLU A 129 -17.78 1.39 6.33
C GLU A 129 -17.20 0.54 5.19
N ALA A 130 -17.11 1.11 3.99
CA ALA A 130 -16.55 0.40 2.84
C ALA A 130 -15.17 0.96 2.51
N HIS A 131 -14.13 0.16 2.66
CA HIS A 131 -12.78 0.51 2.21
C HIS A 131 -12.53 -0.11 0.83
N VAL A 132 -11.89 0.61 -0.08
CA VAL A 132 -11.49 0.06 -1.39
C VAL A 132 -9.99 -0.24 -1.34
N ALA A 133 -9.59 -1.45 -1.74
CA ALA A 133 -8.16 -1.79 -1.75
C ALA A 133 -7.40 -0.88 -2.73
N THR A 134 -6.31 -0.28 -2.25
CA THR A 134 -5.34 0.34 -3.13
C THR A 134 -4.50 -0.74 -3.78
N ASN A 135 -4.24 -0.59 -5.07
CA ASN A 135 -3.40 -1.53 -5.81
C ASN A 135 -2.00 -1.57 -5.18
N THR A 136 -1.50 -2.79 -4.94
CA THR A 136 -0.08 -3.18 -4.80
C THR A 136 0.46 -3.66 -3.45
N THR A 137 -0.04 -3.34 -2.26
CA THR A 137 0.58 -3.91 -1.04
C THR A 137 -0.31 -3.74 0.19
N GLY A 138 -1.36 -4.53 0.37
CA GLY A 138 -2.04 -4.69 1.67
C GLY A 138 -2.50 -3.43 2.45
N TYR A 139 -2.43 -2.24 1.85
CA TYR A 139 -2.80 -0.98 2.47
C TYR A 139 -4.24 -0.69 2.09
N PHE A 140 -5.10 -0.83 3.09
CA PHE A 140 -6.47 -0.38 3.06
C PHE A 140 -6.45 1.09 3.42
N ALA A 141 -7.14 1.93 2.65
CA ALA A 141 -7.29 3.33 3.03
C ALA A 141 -8.25 3.38 4.24
N VAL A 142 -7.70 3.29 5.45
CA VAL A 142 -8.43 3.57 6.68
C VAL A 142 -8.54 5.09 6.78
N TYR A 143 -9.75 5.61 6.63
CA TYR A 143 -10.00 7.04 6.80
C TYR A 143 -10.19 7.32 8.29
N TYR A 144 -9.11 7.72 8.97
CA TYR A 144 -9.22 8.45 10.23
C TYR A 144 -9.21 9.94 9.92
N PRO A 145 -10.14 10.77 10.45
CA PRO A 145 -9.97 12.20 10.42
C PRO A 145 -8.76 12.53 11.31
N VAL A 146 -7.60 12.73 10.71
CA VAL A 146 -6.43 13.24 11.43
C VAL A 146 -6.77 14.67 11.85
N ALA A 147 -7.04 14.86 13.14
CA ALA A 147 -6.95 16.17 13.75
C ALA A 147 -5.55 16.69 13.45
N MET A 148 -5.47 17.81 12.72
CA MET A 148 -4.20 18.50 12.50
C MET A 148 -3.77 19.06 13.86
N GLU A 149 -2.95 18.32 14.59
CA GLU A 149 -2.15 18.92 15.65
C GLU A 149 -1.05 19.71 14.97
N GLU A 150 -1.04 21.01 15.25
CA GLU A 150 0.00 21.91 14.80
C GLU A 150 1.36 21.46 15.34
N ASP A 151 2.34 21.52 14.43
CA ASP A 151 3.78 21.45 14.65
C ASP A 151 4.22 22.10 15.98
N THR A 152 4.84 21.31 16.86
CA THR A 152 5.98 21.81 17.62
C THR A 152 6.95 20.69 18.03
N GLY A 153 7.99 20.53 17.22
CA GLY A 153 9.36 20.39 17.73
C GLY A 153 9.93 18.97 17.93
N GLY A 154 11.19 18.83 17.49
CA GLY A 154 12.15 17.89 18.09
C GLY A 154 12.85 16.99 17.09
N GLY A 155 14.04 17.40 16.63
CA GLY A 155 14.78 16.74 15.57
C GLY A 155 15.36 15.37 15.92
N ALA A 156 15.72 14.61 14.87
CA ALA A 156 16.99 13.88 14.77
C ALA A 156 17.13 13.21 13.39
N ALA A 157 18.19 13.61 12.68
CA ALA A 157 18.94 12.88 11.65
C ALA A 157 18.18 12.12 10.53
N LEU A 158 18.01 12.80 9.38
CA LEU A 158 17.82 12.11 8.09
C LEU A 158 19.09 11.30 7.73
N PRO A 159 18.98 10.05 7.25
CA PRO A 159 20.13 9.32 6.72
C PRO A 159 20.60 9.95 5.40
N SER A 160 21.91 10.08 5.29
CA SER A 160 22.67 10.77 4.25
C SER A 160 22.33 10.28 2.84
N THR A 161 21.51 11.02 2.09
CA THR A 161 21.55 11.01 0.63
C THR A 161 22.68 11.91 0.16
N ALA A 162 23.91 11.48 0.41
CA ALA A 162 25.10 11.99 -0.27
C ALA A 162 25.01 11.57 -1.74
N SER A 163 24.22 12.33 -2.50
CA SER A 163 24.24 12.30 -3.94
C SER A 163 25.68 12.52 -4.41
N PHE A 164 26.13 11.64 -5.28
CA PHE A 164 27.47 11.58 -5.86
C PHE A 164 27.71 12.73 -6.86
N MET A 165 27.47 13.97 -6.42
CA MET A 165 27.54 15.19 -7.21
C MET A 165 28.83 16.04 -7.06
N PRO A 166 29.80 15.77 -6.15
CA PRO A 166 31.04 16.55 -6.12
C PRO A 166 32.11 16.06 -7.11
N MET A 167 31.96 14.86 -7.69
CA MET A 167 33.02 14.27 -8.54
C MET A 167 33.11 14.92 -9.93
N PHE A 168 32.00 15.45 -10.48
CA PHE A 168 32.02 16.19 -11.75
C PHE A 168 32.65 17.59 -11.61
N GLY A 169 32.53 18.24 -10.45
CA GLY A 169 33.18 19.52 -10.19
C GLY A 169 34.70 19.41 -10.10
N LEU A 170 35.22 18.32 -9.51
CA LEU A 170 36.65 18.09 -9.35
C LEU A 170 37.37 17.82 -10.69
N LEU A 171 36.75 17.08 -11.60
CA LEU A 171 37.29 16.85 -12.95
C LEU A 171 37.33 18.13 -13.79
N GLY A 172 36.30 18.97 -13.71
CA GLY A 172 36.28 20.28 -14.40
C GLY A 172 37.34 21.25 -13.86
N GLY A 173 37.49 21.31 -12.54
CA GLY A 173 38.50 22.17 -11.89
C GLY A 173 39.94 21.80 -12.28
N ALA A 174 40.27 20.52 -12.34
CA ALA A 174 41.60 20.05 -12.74
C ALA A 174 41.95 20.42 -14.20
N ALA A 175 40.97 20.37 -15.11
CA ALA A 175 41.17 20.77 -16.50
C ALA A 175 41.46 22.28 -16.64
N LEU A 176 40.74 23.14 -15.89
CA LEU A 176 40.98 24.59 -15.91
C LEU A 176 42.33 24.97 -15.28
N PHE A 177 42.72 24.30 -14.20
CA PHE A 177 43.99 24.58 -13.53
C PHE A 177 45.21 24.18 -14.37
N SER A 178 45.14 23.05 -15.08
CA SER A 178 46.20 22.63 -16.00
C SER A 178 46.35 23.57 -17.20
N ALA A 179 45.23 24.06 -17.76
CA ALA A 179 45.26 25.08 -18.81
C ALA A 179 45.87 26.42 -18.33
N PHE A 180 45.59 26.82 -17.08
CA PHE A 180 46.18 28.01 -16.49
C PHE A 180 47.71 27.87 -16.30
N LEU A 181 48.17 26.73 -15.78
CA LEU A 181 49.61 26.46 -15.61
C LEU A 181 50.34 26.47 -16.95
N MET A 182 49.81 25.82 -17.99
CA MET A 182 50.41 25.85 -19.33
C MET A 182 50.52 27.28 -19.87
N ARG A 183 49.54 28.15 -19.61
CA ARG A 183 49.57 29.55 -20.06
C ARG A 183 50.60 30.41 -19.31
N VAL A 184 50.84 30.12 -18.03
CA VAL A 184 51.85 30.81 -17.22
C VAL A 184 53.26 30.38 -17.61
N PHE A 185 53.50 29.08 -17.76
CA PHE A 185 54.83 28.56 -18.14
C PHE A 185 55.20 28.83 -19.60
N ARG A 186 54.25 29.17 -20.47
CA ARG A 186 54.55 29.59 -21.86
C ARG A 186 54.85 31.09 -22.01
N ARG A 187 54.81 31.86 -20.92
CA ARG A 187 55.12 33.29 -20.87
C ARG A 187 56.45 33.60 -20.17
N VAL A 188 57.13 32.60 -19.64
CA VAL A 188 58.52 32.65 -19.14
C VAL A 188 59.41 32.06 -20.22
#